data_AF-A0A924ENB1-F1
#
_entry.id   AF-A0A924ENB1-F1
#
_cell.length_a   1.000
_cell.length_b   1.000
_cell.length_c   1.000
_cell.angle_alpha   90.00
_cell.angle_beta   90.00
_cell.angle_gamma   90.00
#
_symmetry.space_group_name_H-M   'P 1'
#
loop_
_entity.id
_entity.type
_entity.pdbx_description
1 polymer ?
#
loop_
_entity_poly.entity_id
_entity_poly.type
_entity_poly.pdbx_seq_one_letter_code
_entity_poly.pdbx_strand_id
1 'polypeptide(L)'
;PHLRYVTESKYEGDKLKSILKVIHDYAIKMNEALGYDFNTVEFAVRDGIPYAIDFCNPAPDADRNAVGEENFAWIVEHSAKLAIEKAKEYVPGKVNISWGNFVKDSAK
;
A
#
# COMPACT_ATOMS: atom_id res chain seq x y z
N PRO A 1 -21.69 19.22 -4.99
CA PRO A 1 -20.24 19.26 -4.67
C PRO A 1 -19.63 17.86 -4.81
N HIS A 2 -18.52 17.72 -5.54
CA HIS A 2 -17.75 16.47 -5.54
C HIS A 2 -16.90 16.46 -4.26
N LEU A 3 -17.00 15.40 -3.46
CA LEU A 3 -16.15 15.21 -2.27
C LEU A 3 -14.94 14.38 -2.68
N ARG A 4 -13.73 14.82 -2.31
CA ARG A 4 -12.47 14.12 -2.63
C ARG A 4 -12.32 12.81 -1.86
N TYR A 5 -12.81 12.76 -0.61
CA TYR A 5 -12.75 11.58 0.26
C TYR A 5 -14.15 11.33 0.84
N VAL A 6 -14.88 10.39 0.26
CA VAL A 6 -16.16 9.91 0.81
C VAL A 6 -15.83 8.71 1.69
N THR A 7 -16.04 8.84 3.00
CA THR A 7 -15.74 7.79 3.98
C THR A 7 -16.82 6.70 4.01
N GLU A 8 -18.03 7.02 3.56
CA GLU A 8 -19.15 6.09 3.48
C GLU A 8 -19.22 5.41 2.11
N SER A 9 -19.25 4.08 2.11
CA SER A 9 -19.39 3.30 0.88
C SER A 9 -20.82 3.41 0.31
N LYS A 10 -20.93 3.54 -1.02
CA LYS A 10 -22.21 3.42 -1.75
C LYS A 10 -22.68 1.97 -1.94
N TYR A 11 -21.80 1.01 -1.63
CA TYR A 11 -22.06 -0.42 -1.73
C TYR A 11 -22.18 -1.03 -0.33
N GLU A 12 -22.98 -2.08 -0.21
CA GLU A 12 -23.20 -2.81 1.04
C GLU A 12 -23.12 -4.32 0.81
N GLY A 13 -23.19 -5.08 1.92
CA GLY A 13 -23.29 -6.53 1.89
C GLY A 13 -22.18 -7.22 1.10
N ASP A 14 -22.55 -8.24 0.34
CA ASP A 14 -21.58 -9.04 -0.41
C ASP A 14 -20.93 -8.28 -1.57
N LYS A 15 -21.60 -7.25 -2.11
CA LYS A 15 -21.01 -6.40 -3.13
C LYS A 15 -19.84 -5.61 -2.56
N LEU A 16 -20.02 -4.95 -1.41
CA LEU A 16 -18.91 -4.24 -0.74
C LEU A 16 -17.76 -5.20 -0.40
N LYS A 17 -18.06 -6.36 0.18
CA LYS A 17 -17.03 -7.37 0.51
C LYS A 17 -16.23 -7.79 -0.71
N SER A 18 -16.88 -8.03 -1.86
CA SER A 18 -16.19 -8.39 -3.09
C SER A 18 -15.28 -7.28 -3.61
N ILE A 19 -15.72 -6.03 -3.52
CA ILE A 19 -14.92 -4.85 -3.93
C ILE A 19 -13.69 -4.70 -3.02
N LEU A 20 -13.88 -4.77 -1.70
CA LEU A 20 -12.79 -4.67 -0.72
C LEU A 20 -11.77 -5.80 -0.89
N LYS A 21 -12.23 -7.02 -1.19
CA LYS A 21 -11.34 -8.14 -1.49
C LYS A 21 -10.46 -7.85 -2.71
N VAL A 22 -11.05 -7.32 -3.79
CA VAL A 22 -10.29 -6.98 -5.01
C VAL A 22 -9.28 -5.86 -4.72
N ILE A 23 -9.68 -4.83 -3.98
CA ILE A 23 -8.78 -3.74 -3.55
C ILE A 23 -7.60 -4.29 -2.76
N HIS A 24 -7.86 -5.13 -1.76
CA HIS A 24 -6.81 -5.77 -0.96
C HIS A 24 -5.85 -6.58 -1.84
N ASP A 25 -6.37 -7.47 -2.69
CA ASP A 25 -5.55 -8.33 -3.54
C ASP A 25 -4.70 -7.52 -4.54
N TYR A 26 -5.27 -6.43 -5.09
CA TYR A 26 -4.55 -5.55 -6.01
C TYR A 26 -3.49 -4.70 -5.31
N ALA A 27 -3.74 -4.21 -4.10
CA ALA A 27 -2.75 -3.47 -3.33
C ALA A 27 -1.49 -4.33 -3.08
N ILE A 28 -1.69 -5.60 -2.65
CA ILE A 28 -0.59 -6.55 -2.45
C ILE A 28 0.14 -6.82 -3.78
N LYS A 29 -0.61 -7.19 -4.83
CA LYS A 29 -0.03 -7.51 -6.12
C LYS A 29 0.80 -6.36 -6.72
N MET A 30 0.34 -5.13 -6.57
CA MET A 30 1.07 -3.95 -7.04
C MET A 30 2.36 -3.75 -6.25
N ASN A 31 2.33 -3.87 -4.92
CA ASN A 31 3.52 -3.75 -4.09
C ASN A 31 4.57 -4.82 -4.41
N GLU A 32 4.15 -6.07 -4.57
CA GLU A 32 5.04 -7.17 -4.96
C GLU A 32 5.64 -6.94 -6.36
N ALA A 33 4.80 -6.56 -7.33
CA ALA A 33 5.25 -6.34 -8.71
C ALA A 33 6.25 -5.18 -8.82
N LEU A 34 6.03 -4.13 -8.04
CA LEU A 34 6.87 -2.94 -8.02
C LEU A 34 8.10 -3.12 -7.10
N GLY A 35 8.09 -4.08 -6.19
CA GLY A 35 9.17 -4.27 -5.22
C GLY A 35 9.15 -3.20 -4.12
N TYR A 36 7.95 -2.84 -3.63
CA TYR A 36 7.80 -1.99 -2.46
C TYR A 36 7.65 -2.84 -1.20
N ASP A 37 8.50 -2.59 -0.21
CA ASP A 37 8.37 -3.16 1.14
C ASP A 37 7.28 -2.44 1.98
N PHE A 38 7.01 -1.16 1.65
CA PHE A 38 6.00 -0.34 2.30
C PHE A 38 5.46 0.71 1.32
N ASN A 39 4.14 0.92 1.28
CA ASN A 39 3.47 1.80 0.32
C ASN A 39 2.02 2.08 0.79
N THR A 40 1.45 3.22 0.41
CA THR A 40 -0.01 3.40 0.38
C THR A 40 -0.53 3.25 -1.04
N VAL A 41 -1.67 2.56 -1.17
CA VAL A 41 -2.36 2.42 -2.46
C VAL A 41 -3.77 2.98 -2.33
N GLU A 42 -4.10 3.94 -3.19
CA GLU A 42 -5.41 4.57 -3.26
C GLU A 42 -6.21 4.03 -4.44
N PHE A 43 -7.50 3.79 -4.21
CA PHE A 43 -8.43 3.33 -5.23
C PHE A 43 -9.65 4.24 -5.31
N ALA A 44 -10.04 4.59 -6.54
CA ALA A 44 -11.37 5.10 -6.84
C ALA A 44 -12.27 3.95 -7.30
N VAL A 45 -13.50 3.86 -6.79
CA VAL A 45 -14.46 2.85 -7.22
C VAL A 45 -15.53 3.48 -8.09
N ARG A 46 -15.67 3.00 -9.34
CA ARG A 46 -16.72 3.41 -10.28
C ARG A 46 -17.44 2.18 -10.80
N ASP A 47 -18.77 2.16 -10.67
CA ASP A 47 -19.63 1.05 -11.09
C ASP A 47 -19.22 -0.32 -10.51
N GLY A 48 -18.71 -0.30 -9.28
CA GLY A 48 -18.24 -1.47 -8.55
C GLY A 48 -16.89 -2.01 -9.05
N ILE A 49 -16.16 -1.23 -9.84
CA ILE A 49 -14.83 -1.55 -10.35
C ILE A 49 -13.81 -0.64 -9.65
N PRO A 50 -12.80 -1.20 -8.94
CA PRO A 50 -11.69 -0.43 -8.39
C PRO A 50 -10.70 0.00 -9.48
N TYR A 51 -10.28 1.25 -9.43
CA TYR A 51 -9.23 1.84 -10.26
C TYR A 51 -8.14 2.37 -9.33
N ALA A 52 -6.91 1.88 -9.47
CA ALA A 52 -5.79 2.44 -8.75
C ALA A 52 -5.53 3.86 -9.25
N ILE A 53 -5.46 4.82 -8.32
CA ILE A 53 -5.26 6.25 -8.63
C ILE A 53 -3.96 6.79 -8.06
N ASP A 54 -3.45 6.18 -7.00
CA ASP A 54 -2.10 6.37 -6.50
C ASP A 54 -1.59 5.02 -5.98
N PHE A 55 -0.44 4.58 -6.49
CA PHE A 55 0.18 3.31 -6.11
C PHE A 55 1.70 3.42 -6.05
N CYS A 56 2.24 4.64 -6.16
CA CYS A 56 3.66 4.94 -6.22
C CYS A 56 4.07 5.84 -5.04
N ASN A 57 3.57 5.55 -3.84
CA ASN A 57 3.83 6.33 -2.63
C ASN A 57 4.57 5.48 -1.55
N PRO A 58 5.85 5.13 -1.78
CA PRO A 58 6.63 4.26 -0.88
C PRO A 58 7.08 4.94 0.43
N ALA A 59 6.60 6.15 0.70
CA ALA A 59 6.84 6.89 1.93
C ALA A 59 5.54 7.57 2.36
N PRO A 60 4.52 6.78 2.75
CA PRO A 60 3.20 7.31 2.99
C PRO A 60 3.18 8.28 4.18
N ASP A 61 2.40 9.35 4.04
CA ASP A 61 2.06 10.19 5.18
C ASP A 61 1.11 9.39 6.09
N ALA A 62 1.65 9.00 7.24
CA ALA A 62 0.94 8.25 8.26
C ALA A 62 0.62 9.13 9.47
N ASP A 63 0.37 10.43 9.27
CA ASP A 63 -0.06 11.30 10.37
C ASP A 63 -1.24 10.70 11.13
N ARG A 64 -1.14 10.71 12.45
CA ARG A 64 -2.13 10.11 13.36
C ARG A 64 -3.53 10.67 13.16
N ASN A 65 -3.67 11.96 12.83
CA ASN A 65 -4.99 12.58 12.62
C ASN A 65 -5.61 12.16 11.30
N ALA A 66 -4.79 11.74 10.32
CA ALA A 66 -5.27 11.27 9.03
C ALA A 66 -5.67 9.79 9.09
N VAL A 67 -4.84 8.93 9.67
CA VAL A 67 -5.07 7.47 9.66
C VAL A 67 -5.82 6.96 10.89
N GLY A 68 -5.90 7.74 11.97
CA GLY A 68 -6.50 7.34 13.24
C GLY A 68 -5.54 6.53 14.13
N GLU A 69 -5.85 6.47 15.43
CA GLU A 69 -4.94 5.92 16.45
C GLU A 69 -4.59 4.44 16.22
N GLU A 70 -5.58 3.61 15.87
CA GLU A 70 -5.37 2.17 15.66
C GLU A 70 -4.42 1.90 14.48
N ASN A 71 -4.67 2.54 13.33
CA ASN A 71 -3.81 2.40 12.15
C ASN A 71 -2.42 2.99 12.41
N PHE A 72 -2.34 4.13 13.10
CA PHE A 72 -1.06 4.73 13.47
C PHE A 72 -0.22 3.78 14.33
N ALA A 73 -0.82 3.20 15.38
CA ALA A 73 -0.14 2.24 16.25
C ALA A 73 0.34 1.01 15.46
N TRP A 74 -0.51 0.48 14.57
CA TRP A 74 -0.16 -0.63 13.70
C TRP A 74 1.03 -0.28 12.78
N ILE A 75 1.00 0.89 12.12
CA ILE A 75 2.07 1.35 11.23
C ILE A 75 3.39 1.48 11.99
N VAL A 76 3.39 2.10 13.18
CA VAL A 76 4.59 2.27 14.00
C VAL A 76 5.18 0.91 14.39
N GLU A 77 4.35 -0.02 14.86
CA GLU A 77 4.81 -1.34 15.26
C GLU A 77 5.43 -2.11 14.09
N HIS A 78 4.77 -2.15 12.94
CA HIS A 78 5.20 -2.95 11.80
C HIS A 78 6.37 -2.32 11.05
N SER A 79 6.42 -0.99 10.95
CA SER A 79 7.58 -0.28 10.39
C SER A 79 8.83 -0.47 11.25
N ALA A 80 8.71 -0.45 12.58
CA ALA A 80 9.83 -0.74 13.48
C ALA A 80 10.34 -2.18 13.31
N LYS A 81 9.43 -3.17 13.22
CA LYS A 81 9.79 -4.57 12.96
C LYS A 81 10.50 -4.72 11.61
N LEU A 82 9.95 -4.12 10.56
CA LEU A 82 10.55 -4.12 9.21
C LEU A 82 11.95 -3.51 9.22
N ALA A 83 12.15 -2.37 9.89
CA ALA A 83 13.46 -1.74 10.00
C ALA A 83 14.49 -2.64 10.69
N ILE A 84 14.10 -3.34 11.76
CA ILE A 84 14.97 -4.30 12.47
C ILE A 84 15.31 -5.49 11.57
N GLU A 85 14.33 -6.03 10.83
CA GLU A 85 14.53 -7.13 9.88
C GLU A 85 15.54 -6.74 8.80
N LYS A 86 15.32 -5.61 8.11
CA LYS A 86 16.24 -5.10 7.08
C LYS A 86 17.63 -4.82 7.62
N ALA A 87 17.76 -4.35 8.86
CA ALA A 87 19.05 -4.15 9.50
C ALA A 87 19.80 -5.48 9.75
N LYS A 88 19.08 -6.56 10.09
CA LYS A 88 19.67 -7.90 10.25
C LYS A 88 20.04 -8.56 8.93
N GLU A 89 19.27 -8.31 7.87
CA GLU A 89 19.51 -8.84 6.52
C GLU A 89 20.60 -8.09 5.76
N TYR A 90 21.01 -6.92 6.25
CA TYR A 90 21.94 -6.05 5.56
C TYR A 90 23.27 -6.73 5.24
N VAL A 91 23.64 -6.74 3.95
CA VAL A 91 24.96 -7.18 3.50
C VAL A 91 25.75 -5.97 2.98
N PRO A 92 26.94 -5.67 3.55
CA PRO A 92 27.80 -4.60 3.08
C PRO A 92 28.13 -4.73 1.59
N GLY A 93 28.04 -3.61 0.86
CA GLY A 93 28.38 -3.54 -0.57
C GLY A 93 27.36 -4.15 -1.53
N LYS A 94 26.21 -4.64 -1.05
CA LYS A 94 25.11 -5.12 -1.89
C LYS A 94 23.95 -4.12 -1.94
N VAL A 95 23.17 -4.19 -3.02
CA VAL A 95 21.86 -3.53 -3.10
C VAL A 95 20.88 -4.36 -2.28
N ASN A 96 20.45 -3.84 -1.13
CA ASN A 96 19.55 -4.52 -0.19
C ASN A 96 18.09 -4.04 -0.34
N ILE A 97 17.74 -3.40 -1.48
CA ILE A 97 16.38 -2.93 -1.79
C ILE A 97 15.74 -3.78 -2.89
N SER A 98 14.47 -4.12 -2.72
CA SER A 98 13.66 -4.94 -3.64
C SER A 98 13.29 -4.16 -4.92
N TRP A 99 12.99 -2.86 -4.80
CA TRP A 99 12.73 -1.96 -5.94
C TRP A 99 13.82 -2.00 -7.04
N GLY A 100 15.09 -2.16 -6.64
CA GLY A 100 16.20 -2.26 -7.59
C GLY A 100 16.11 -3.48 -8.52
N ASN A 101 15.46 -4.57 -8.07
CA ASN A 101 15.23 -5.75 -8.90
C ASN A 101 14.16 -5.47 -9.95
N PHE A 102 13.04 -4.84 -9.56
CA PHE A 102 11.99 -4.43 -10.50
C PHE A 102 12.53 -3.59 -11.66
N VAL A 103 13.34 -2.55 -11.36
CA VAL A 103 13.94 -1.69 -12.41
C VAL A 103 14.86 -2.49 -13.34
N LYS A 104 15.69 -3.37 -12.79
CA LYS A 104 16.61 -4.21 -13.59
C LYS A 104 15.87 -5.17 -14.50
N ASP A 105 14.82 -5.80 -14.00
CA ASP A 105 14.04 -6.76 -14.78
C ASP A 105 13.18 -6.08 -15.84
N SER A 106 12.74 -4.85 -15.60
CA SER A 106 11.95 -4.05 -16.56
C SER A 106 12.79 -3.46 -17.70
N ALA A 107 14.11 -3.40 -17.56
CA ALA A 107 15.03 -2.86 -18.56
C ALA A 107 15.62 -3.90 -19.52
N LYS A 108 15.23 -5.17 -19.36
CA LYS A 108 15.61 -6.29 -20.25
C LYS A 108 14.63 -6.38 -21.42
#